data_AF-A0A925ZPI7-F1
#
_entry.id   AF-A0A925ZPI7-F1
#
_cell.length_a   1.000
_cell.length_b   1.000
_cell.length_c   1.000
_cell.angle_alpha   90.00
_cell.angle_beta   90.00
_cell.angle_gamma   90.00
#
_symmetry.space_group_name_H-M   'P 1'
#
loop_
_entity.id
_entity.type
_entity.pdbx_description
1 polymer ?
#
loop_
_entity_poly.entity_id
_entity_poly.type
_entity_poly.pdbx_seq_one_letter_code
_entity_poly.pdbx_strand_id
1 'polypeptide(L)'
;MRTLAPAGWIALALLSACAADERDPGDPPYERLSDWGFFEGPLAELQPAADVLPYTVASPLWADFAHKGRFMQLPEGATIGFTEQDEWEFPLGTIFIKTFFFDLDRRTPSLEIDADAHIVETRLLILEDTGWESYIYVWDAAQQEAERNKAGVDVMLEYTDEAGQPASQLYLVPDQNACESCHARDDVDRVLGPITHQLNVPGEGGGENQLDLWASLGLFDTAPPPAAELPAFAVPSGDGDLDARARAYLHGNCAHCHRPGGGGG
;
A
#
# COMPACT_ATOMS: atom_id res chain seq x y z
N MET A 1 -79.12 -8.54 -17.53
CA MET A 1 -78.25 -7.42 -17.13
C MET A 1 -77.33 -7.92 -16.03
N ARG A 2 -76.07 -8.23 -16.35
CA ARG A 2 -75.06 -8.72 -15.40
C ARG A 2 -74.02 -7.63 -15.20
N THR A 3 -73.75 -7.28 -13.95
CA THR A 3 -72.82 -6.26 -13.49
C THR A 3 -71.38 -6.76 -13.51
N LEU A 4 -70.46 -5.92 -13.99
CA LEU A 4 -69.00 -6.10 -13.99
C LEU A 4 -68.41 -5.78 -12.60
N ALA A 5 -67.37 -6.51 -12.19
CA ALA A 5 -66.47 -6.16 -11.10
C ALA A 5 -65.05 -5.88 -11.67
N PRO A 6 -64.26 -4.96 -11.08
CA PRO A 6 -62.98 -4.53 -11.66
C PRO A 6 -61.82 -5.43 -11.20
N ALA A 7 -60.85 -5.62 -12.09
CA ALA A 7 -59.59 -6.30 -11.82
C ALA A 7 -58.63 -5.36 -11.06
N GLY A 8 -58.16 -5.79 -9.89
CA GLY A 8 -57.10 -5.12 -9.13
C GLY A 8 -55.73 -5.50 -9.67
N TRP A 9 -54.90 -4.49 -9.93
CA TRP A 9 -53.49 -4.65 -10.29
C TRP A 9 -52.65 -4.68 -9.01
N ILE A 10 -51.88 -5.74 -8.80
CA ILE A 10 -50.87 -5.82 -7.73
C ILE A 10 -49.56 -5.27 -8.31
N ALA A 11 -49.12 -4.11 -7.82
CA ALA A 11 -47.80 -3.59 -8.10
C ALA A 11 -46.80 -4.28 -7.16
N LEU A 12 -45.91 -5.10 -7.72
CA LEU A 12 -44.81 -5.72 -6.98
C LEU A 12 -43.64 -4.71 -6.95
N ALA A 13 -43.44 -4.07 -5.80
CA ALA A 13 -42.29 -3.22 -5.56
C ALA A 13 -41.05 -4.11 -5.34
N LEU A 14 -40.14 -4.13 -6.30
CA LEU A 14 -38.80 -4.70 -6.14
C LEU A 14 -37.97 -3.71 -5.31
N LEU A 15 -37.83 -4.00 -4.02
CA LEU A 15 -36.83 -3.37 -3.17
C LEU A 15 -35.47 -3.99 -3.52
N SER A 16 -34.66 -3.23 -4.27
CA SER A 16 -33.24 -3.52 -4.43
C SER A 16 -32.57 -3.18 -3.10
N ALA A 17 -32.23 -4.20 -2.31
CA ALA A 17 -31.37 -4.02 -1.15
C ALA A 17 -29.95 -3.75 -1.65
N CYS A 18 -29.41 -2.57 -1.36
CA CYS A 18 -27.96 -2.37 -1.39
C CYS A 18 -27.40 -3.29 -0.30
N ALA A 19 -26.63 -4.31 -0.67
CA ALA A 19 -25.91 -5.12 0.31
C ALA A 19 -24.89 -4.20 0.99
N ALA A 20 -25.18 -3.79 2.22
CA ALA A 20 -24.15 -3.29 3.11
C ALA A 20 -23.23 -4.47 3.45
N ASP A 21 -21.94 -4.19 3.57
CA ASP A 21 -20.91 -5.13 4.01
C ASP A 21 -21.25 -5.58 5.45
N GLU A 22 -21.93 -6.73 5.60
CA GLU A 22 -22.44 -7.27 6.89
C GLU A 22 -21.32 -7.96 7.70
N ARG A 23 -20.13 -7.37 7.82
CA ARG A 23 -19.06 -7.88 8.70
C ARG A 23 -19.34 -7.49 10.16
N ASP A 24 -19.01 -8.36 11.11
CA ASP A 24 -19.15 -8.08 12.55
C ASP A 24 -18.28 -6.87 12.91
N PRO A 25 -18.78 -5.85 13.64
CA PRO A 25 -17.97 -4.68 14.03
C PRO A 25 -16.66 -4.97 14.77
N GLY A 26 -16.45 -6.20 15.24
CA GLY A 26 -15.20 -6.67 15.86
C GLY A 26 -14.24 -7.43 14.93
N ASP A 27 -14.59 -7.60 13.65
CA ASP A 27 -13.80 -8.30 12.65
C ASP A 27 -13.25 -7.32 11.60
N PRO A 28 -12.07 -7.61 11.01
CA PRO A 28 -11.51 -6.76 9.97
C PRO A 28 -12.40 -6.68 8.72
N PRO A 29 -12.33 -5.57 7.95
CA PRO A 29 -11.45 -4.41 8.15
C PRO A 29 -11.96 -3.50 9.27
N TYR A 30 -11.08 -3.16 10.21
CA TYR A 30 -11.41 -2.26 11.31
C TYR A 30 -11.65 -0.83 10.83
N GLU A 31 -12.50 -0.08 11.53
CA GLU A 31 -12.76 1.33 11.19
C GLU A 31 -11.62 2.27 11.62
N ARG A 32 -10.84 1.91 12.65
CA ARG A 32 -9.66 2.66 13.10
C ARG A 32 -8.38 1.91 12.80
N LEU A 33 -7.34 2.62 12.39
CA LEU A 33 -6.03 2.02 12.11
C LEU A 33 -5.40 1.45 13.38
N SER A 34 -5.60 2.11 14.53
CA SER A 34 -5.07 1.63 15.82
C SER A 34 -5.57 0.24 16.21
N ASP A 35 -6.77 -0.15 15.77
CA ASP A 35 -7.40 -1.41 16.16
C ASP A 35 -6.71 -2.64 15.55
N TRP A 36 -5.90 -2.44 14.50
CA TRP A 36 -5.06 -3.49 13.90
C TRP A 36 -3.84 -3.86 14.74
N GLY A 37 -3.37 -2.96 15.61
CA GLY A 37 -2.17 -3.21 16.42
C GLY A 37 -0.85 -3.26 15.65
N PHE A 38 -0.78 -2.67 14.45
CA PHE A 38 0.45 -2.68 13.63
C PHE A 38 1.63 -1.94 14.26
N PHE A 39 1.34 -0.92 15.08
CA PHE A 39 2.34 -0.02 15.64
C PHE A 39 2.20 0.08 17.15
N GLU A 40 3.34 0.13 17.84
CA GLU A 40 3.43 0.32 19.27
C GLU A 40 3.57 1.81 19.62
N GLY A 41 3.04 2.21 20.78
CA GLY A 41 3.15 3.59 21.25
C GLY A 41 2.27 4.58 20.47
N PRO A 42 2.69 5.85 20.36
CA PRO A 42 1.97 6.84 19.54
C PRO A 42 1.95 6.43 18.07
N LEU A 43 0.75 6.34 17.48
CA LEU A 43 0.55 5.78 16.14
C LEU A 43 1.43 6.47 15.08
N ALA A 44 1.58 7.79 15.15
CA ALA A 44 2.37 8.58 14.20
C ALA A 44 3.88 8.31 14.23
N GLU A 45 4.41 7.68 15.28
CA GLU A 45 5.82 7.23 15.30
C GLU A 45 6.04 6.01 14.40
N LEU A 46 4.96 5.31 14.02
CA LEU A 46 4.98 4.12 13.15
C LEU A 46 6.00 3.07 13.59
N GLN A 47 6.23 2.97 14.89
CA GLN A 47 7.11 1.97 15.49
C GLN A 47 6.46 0.59 15.33
N PRO A 48 6.97 -0.31 14.47
CA PRO A 48 6.29 -1.56 14.15
C PRO A 48 6.21 -2.47 15.38
N ALA A 49 5.07 -3.16 15.53
CA ALA A 49 4.94 -4.30 16.44
C ALA A 49 5.88 -5.44 16.01
N ALA A 50 6.15 -6.38 16.93
CA ALA A 50 7.16 -7.42 16.74
C ALA A 50 6.94 -8.32 15.50
N ASP A 51 5.70 -8.46 15.04
CA ASP A 51 5.29 -9.25 13.87
C ASP A 51 5.08 -8.41 12.60
N VAL A 52 5.37 -7.11 12.66
CA VAL A 52 5.30 -6.18 11.54
C VAL A 52 6.71 -5.88 11.03
N LEU A 53 6.96 -6.21 9.77
CA LEU A 53 8.27 -6.14 9.13
C LEU A 53 8.38 -4.88 8.26
N PRO A 54 9.23 -3.89 8.61
CA PRO A 54 9.53 -2.79 7.72
C PRO A 54 10.32 -3.28 6.50
N TYR A 55 10.11 -2.64 5.35
CA TYR A 55 10.89 -2.91 4.14
C TYR A 55 10.98 -1.70 3.23
N THR A 56 11.99 -1.68 2.37
CA THR A 56 12.13 -0.66 1.34
C THR A 56 12.16 -1.27 -0.06
N VAL A 57 12.11 -0.41 -1.08
CA VAL A 57 12.18 -0.82 -2.49
C VAL A 57 13.19 0.05 -3.22
N ALA A 58 13.95 -0.55 -4.13
CA ALA A 58 14.97 0.15 -4.92
C ALA A 58 14.41 1.35 -5.70
N SER A 59 13.26 1.18 -6.34
CA SER A 59 12.57 2.21 -7.11
C SER A 59 11.12 2.37 -6.64
N PRO A 60 10.85 3.30 -5.71
CA PRO A 60 9.50 3.54 -5.22
C PRO A 60 8.60 4.18 -6.29
N LEU A 61 7.31 3.84 -6.25
CA LEU A 61 6.28 4.56 -6.99
C LEU A 61 6.25 6.03 -6.54
N TRP A 62 6.26 6.94 -7.50
CA TRP A 62 6.06 8.37 -7.30
C TRP A 62 4.59 8.66 -7.04
N ALA A 63 4.29 9.49 -6.04
CA ALA A 63 2.93 9.86 -5.68
C ALA A 63 2.90 11.31 -5.18
N ASP A 64 2.97 12.28 -6.08
CA ASP A 64 2.81 13.72 -5.78
C ASP A 64 3.73 14.22 -4.64
N PHE A 65 5.00 13.77 -4.69
CA PHE A 65 6.04 14.06 -3.69
C PHE A 65 5.83 13.42 -2.31
N ALA A 66 4.84 12.55 -2.13
CA ALA A 66 4.68 11.77 -0.90
C ALA A 66 5.81 10.76 -0.72
N HIS A 67 6.44 10.81 0.45
CA HIS A 67 7.30 9.76 0.98
C HIS A 67 6.46 8.59 1.48
N LYS A 68 7.06 7.41 1.63
CA LYS A 68 6.33 6.16 1.88
C LYS A 68 7.03 5.28 2.89
N GLY A 69 6.41 5.12 4.06
CA GLY A 69 6.70 4.01 4.98
C GLY A 69 6.04 2.74 4.46
N ARG A 70 6.74 1.61 4.58
CA ARG A 70 6.28 0.31 4.07
C ARG A 70 6.53 -0.78 5.09
N PHE A 71 5.47 -1.51 5.39
CA PHE A 71 5.50 -2.61 6.32
C PHE A 71 4.73 -3.81 5.76
N MET A 72 5.03 -4.99 6.29
CA MET A 72 4.37 -6.24 5.96
C MET A 72 4.10 -7.03 7.23
N GLN A 73 2.90 -7.56 7.38
CA GLN A 73 2.57 -8.54 8.40
C GLN A 73 2.24 -9.87 7.70
N LEU A 74 2.86 -10.95 8.16
CA LEU A 74 2.53 -12.30 7.72
C LEU A 74 1.67 -12.98 8.80
N PRO A 75 0.77 -13.90 8.42
CA PRO A 75 0.13 -14.80 9.38
C PRO A 75 1.17 -15.56 10.19
N GLU A 76 0.88 -15.81 11.47
CA GLU A 76 1.80 -16.49 12.38
C GLU A 76 2.26 -17.84 11.81
N GLY A 77 3.59 -18.01 11.68
CA GLY A 77 4.20 -19.25 11.19
C GLY A 77 4.06 -19.51 9.69
N ALA A 78 3.44 -18.60 8.94
CA ALA A 78 3.37 -18.70 7.49
C ALA A 78 4.68 -18.23 6.83
N THR A 79 4.90 -18.67 5.60
CA THR A 79 6.12 -18.39 4.83
C THR A 79 5.77 -17.94 3.41
N ILE A 80 6.69 -17.20 2.79
CA ILE A 80 6.60 -16.64 1.44
C ILE A 80 7.20 -17.64 0.45
N GLY A 81 6.48 -17.92 -0.64
CA GLY A 81 7.00 -18.65 -1.79
C GLY A 81 7.94 -17.76 -2.61
N PHE A 82 9.23 -18.06 -2.55
CA PHE A 82 10.27 -17.26 -3.22
C PHE A 82 10.38 -17.56 -4.72
N THR A 83 10.52 -16.50 -5.52
CA THR A 83 10.92 -16.58 -6.93
C THR A 83 11.98 -15.53 -7.27
N GLU A 84 12.97 -15.89 -8.10
CA GLU A 84 14.03 -14.95 -8.48
C GLU A 84 13.53 -13.86 -9.47
N GLN A 85 12.71 -14.25 -10.44
CA GLN A 85 12.35 -13.41 -11.59
C GLN A 85 10.89 -12.94 -11.57
N ASP A 86 9.98 -13.79 -11.07
CA ASP A 86 8.55 -13.53 -11.06
C ASP A 86 8.06 -12.95 -9.72
N GLU A 87 6.76 -12.71 -9.62
CA GLU A 87 6.07 -12.30 -8.40
C GLU A 87 6.12 -13.41 -7.35
N TRP A 88 6.37 -13.05 -6.09
CA TRP A 88 6.35 -13.99 -4.98
C TRP A 88 4.93 -14.45 -4.66
N GLU A 89 4.83 -15.62 -4.05
CA GLU A 89 3.57 -16.15 -3.52
C GLU A 89 3.46 -15.85 -2.03
N PHE A 90 2.42 -15.10 -1.66
CA PHE A 90 2.18 -14.73 -0.26
C PHE A 90 1.09 -15.63 0.36
N PRO A 91 1.23 -15.98 1.65
CA PRO A 91 0.20 -16.74 2.35
C PRO A 91 -1.08 -15.92 2.59
N LEU A 92 -2.23 -16.59 2.55
CA LEU A 92 -3.54 -16.01 2.87
C LEU A 92 -3.48 -15.29 4.24
N GLY A 93 -3.97 -14.05 4.29
CA GLY A 93 -3.91 -13.18 5.46
C GLY A 93 -2.67 -12.27 5.51
N THR A 94 -1.80 -12.29 4.50
CA THR A 94 -0.71 -11.32 4.38
C THR A 94 -1.27 -9.90 4.24
N ILE A 95 -0.70 -8.96 4.99
CA ILE A 95 -1.07 -7.54 4.95
C ILE A 95 0.16 -6.72 4.54
N PHE A 96 0.04 -5.96 3.46
CA PHE A 96 0.96 -4.88 3.15
C PHE A 96 0.41 -3.55 3.63
N ILE A 97 1.23 -2.81 4.36
CA ILE A 97 0.89 -1.53 4.97
C ILE A 97 1.75 -0.47 4.31
N LYS A 98 1.14 0.58 3.78
CA LYS A 98 1.85 1.69 3.12
C LYS A 98 1.35 3.01 3.65
N THR A 99 2.22 3.77 4.30
CA THR A 99 1.88 5.07 4.88
C THR A 99 2.50 6.18 4.07
N PHE A 100 1.70 7.17 3.67
CA PHE A 100 2.10 8.29 2.81
C PHE A 100 2.23 9.56 3.66
N PHE A 101 3.39 10.20 3.59
CA PHE A 101 3.72 11.33 4.43
C PHE A 101 4.53 12.40 3.69
N PHE A 102 4.59 13.59 4.28
CA PHE A 102 5.22 14.78 3.70
C PHE A 102 6.06 15.52 4.73
N ASP A 103 7.17 16.10 4.29
CA ASP A 103 7.86 17.17 5.01
C ASP A 103 7.10 18.49 4.81
N LEU A 104 6.62 19.09 5.91
CA LEU A 104 5.99 20.43 5.87
C LEU A 104 7.02 21.57 5.88
N ASP A 105 8.30 21.26 6.11
CA ASP A 105 9.43 22.16 5.90
C ASP A 105 10.47 21.52 4.97
N ARG A 106 10.43 21.89 3.69
CA ARG A 106 11.27 21.30 2.64
C ARG A 106 12.64 21.95 2.51
N ARG A 107 13.00 22.87 3.41
CA ARG A 107 14.38 23.40 3.47
C ARG A 107 15.36 22.35 3.98
N THR A 108 14.87 21.44 4.84
CA THR A 108 15.63 20.35 5.46
C THR A 108 14.76 19.10 5.54
N PRO A 109 14.39 18.49 4.40
CA PRO A 109 13.49 17.34 4.41
C PRO A 109 14.21 16.12 5.01
N SER A 110 13.52 15.35 5.86
CA SER A 110 14.06 14.12 6.42
C SER A 110 13.98 12.96 5.42
N LEU A 111 12.98 13.00 4.54
CA LEU A 111 12.63 11.94 3.58
C LEU A 111 12.26 10.59 4.23
N GLU A 112 12.21 10.54 5.56
CA GLU A 112 11.99 9.39 6.41
C GLU A 112 10.86 9.71 7.40
N ILE A 113 10.23 8.69 7.99
CA ILE A 113 9.24 8.94 9.05
C ILE A 113 9.99 9.38 10.30
N ASP A 114 9.76 10.62 10.72
CA ASP A 114 10.26 11.17 11.98
C ASP A 114 9.22 12.10 12.62
N ALA A 115 9.63 12.83 13.67
CA ALA A 115 8.75 13.71 14.41
C ALA A 115 8.23 14.91 13.61
N ASP A 116 8.85 15.24 12.47
CA ASP A 116 8.48 16.35 11.60
C ASP A 116 7.64 15.88 10.37
N ALA A 117 7.48 14.57 10.19
CA ALA A 117 6.67 13.98 9.15
C ALA A 117 5.17 14.26 9.38
N HIS A 118 4.49 14.72 8.33
CA HIS A 118 3.04 14.84 8.30
C HIS A 118 2.41 13.70 7.49
N ILE A 119 1.83 12.75 8.20
CA ILE A 119 1.17 11.57 7.64
C ILE A 119 -0.25 11.94 7.20
N VAL A 120 -0.59 11.56 5.96
CA VAL A 120 -1.90 11.87 5.37
C VAL A 120 -2.77 10.63 5.26
N GLU A 121 -2.21 9.50 4.84
CA GLU A 121 -2.97 8.27 4.65
C GLU A 121 -2.13 7.02 4.93
N THR A 122 -2.81 5.94 5.30
CA THR A 122 -2.28 4.58 5.30
C THR A 122 -3.17 3.69 4.45
N ARG A 123 -2.56 2.96 3.52
CA ARG A 123 -3.23 1.97 2.68
C ARG A 123 -2.84 0.57 3.11
N LEU A 124 -3.84 -0.27 3.29
CA LEU A 124 -3.68 -1.71 3.51
C LEU A 124 -4.00 -2.43 2.20
N LEU A 125 -3.19 -3.43 1.87
CA LEU A 125 -3.51 -4.43 0.86
C LEU A 125 -3.47 -5.80 1.54
N ILE A 126 -4.63 -6.44 1.65
CA ILE A 126 -4.83 -7.67 2.43
C ILE A 126 -5.13 -8.82 1.48
N LEU A 127 -4.40 -9.92 1.61
CA LEU A 127 -4.71 -11.13 0.85
C LEU A 127 -5.85 -11.89 1.56
N GLU A 128 -7.07 -11.73 1.07
CA GLU A 128 -8.28 -12.44 1.49
C GLU A 128 -8.51 -13.69 0.62
N ASP A 129 -9.52 -14.49 0.95
CA ASP A 129 -9.85 -15.71 0.20
C ASP A 129 -10.42 -15.41 -1.20
N THR A 130 -10.93 -14.19 -1.40
CA THR A 130 -11.37 -13.63 -2.67
C THR A 130 -10.25 -13.02 -3.51
N GLY A 131 -9.08 -12.76 -2.93
CA GLY A 131 -7.97 -12.08 -3.59
C GLY A 131 -7.38 -10.94 -2.76
N TRP A 132 -6.62 -10.05 -3.40
CA TRP A 132 -6.06 -8.88 -2.73
C TRP A 132 -7.11 -7.77 -2.62
N GLU A 133 -7.44 -7.39 -1.40
CA GLU A 133 -8.41 -6.34 -1.09
C GLU A 133 -7.69 -5.09 -0.55
N SER A 134 -8.13 -3.91 -1.00
CA SER A 134 -7.53 -2.64 -0.58
C SER A 134 -8.39 -1.89 0.43
N TYR A 135 -7.73 -1.29 1.42
CA TYR A 135 -8.37 -0.45 2.43
C TYR A 135 -7.56 0.82 2.63
N ILE A 136 -8.23 1.95 2.77
CA ILE A 136 -7.59 3.27 2.91
C ILE A 136 -8.00 3.86 4.24
N TYR A 137 -7.04 4.44 4.95
CA TYR A 137 -7.22 5.12 6.23
C TYR A 137 -6.68 6.54 6.09
N VAL A 138 -7.48 7.53 6.49
CA VAL A 138 -7.09 8.95 6.44
C VAL A 138 -6.76 9.40 7.85
N TRP A 139 -5.59 10.00 8.01
CA TRP A 139 -5.10 10.47 9.29
C TRP A 139 -5.79 11.76 9.72
N ASP A 140 -6.00 11.90 11.02
CA ASP A 140 -6.48 13.15 11.58
C ASP A 140 -5.37 14.22 11.58
N ALA A 141 -5.80 15.49 11.65
CA ALA A 141 -4.87 16.62 11.68
C ALA A 141 -4.03 16.68 12.98
N ALA A 142 -4.41 15.94 14.02
CA ALA A 142 -3.68 15.86 15.28
C ALA A 142 -2.59 14.78 15.26
N GLN A 143 -2.51 13.97 14.20
CA GLN A 143 -1.60 12.83 14.04
C GLN A 143 -1.75 11.79 15.15
N GLN A 144 -2.99 11.48 15.54
CA GLN A 144 -3.28 10.54 16.63
C GLN A 144 -3.98 9.26 16.17
N GLU A 145 -4.80 9.35 15.13
CA GLU A 145 -5.56 8.23 14.57
C GLU A 145 -5.66 8.34 13.05
N ALA A 146 -5.97 7.21 12.40
CA ALA A 146 -6.49 7.20 11.05
C ALA A 146 -7.79 6.38 10.94
N GLU A 147 -8.79 6.94 10.27
CA GLU A 147 -10.11 6.31 10.11
C GLU A 147 -10.28 5.79 8.68
N ARG A 148 -10.95 4.65 8.54
CA ARG A 148 -11.23 4.03 7.25
C ARG A 148 -12.02 4.97 6.36
N ASN A 149 -11.57 5.15 5.13
CA ASN A 149 -12.19 6.00 4.14
C ASN A 149 -12.36 5.25 2.82
N LYS A 150 -13.61 5.09 2.37
CA LYS A 150 -13.92 4.44 1.08
C LYS A 150 -14.03 5.42 -0.08
N ALA A 151 -14.33 6.69 0.20
CA ALA A 151 -14.74 7.69 -0.78
C ALA A 151 -13.57 8.49 -1.38
N GLY A 152 -12.37 8.36 -0.81
CA GLY A 152 -11.26 9.25 -1.08
C GLY A 152 -11.42 10.61 -0.39
N VAL A 153 -10.36 11.41 -0.41
CA VAL A 153 -10.38 12.77 0.13
C VAL A 153 -9.34 13.66 -0.53
N ASP A 154 -9.70 14.92 -0.72
CA ASP A 154 -8.83 15.99 -1.18
C ASP A 154 -8.19 16.67 0.04
N VAL A 155 -6.86 16.59 0.16
CA VAL A 155 -6.11 17.18 1.27
C VAL A 155 -5.26 18.34 0.76
N MET A 156 -5.54 19.55 1.23
CA MET A 156 -4.69 20.71 0.94
C MET A 156 -3.54 20.74 1.95
N LEU A 157 -2.32 20.55 1.47
CA LEU A 157 -1.10 20.61 2.27
C LEU A 157 -0.51 22.00 2.17
N GLU A 158 -0.30 22.67 3.31
CA GLU A 158 0.45 23.92 3.41
C GLU A 158 1.85 23.61 3.94
N TYR A 159 2.89 24.11 3.27
CA TYR A 159 4.28 23.80 3.61
C TYR A 159 5.22 24.97 3.30
N THR A 160 6.44 24.91 3.84
CA THR A 160 7.55 25.80 3.48
C THR A 160 8.39 25.14 2.40
N ASP A 161 8.58 25.80 1.26
CA ASP A 161 9.36 25.27 0.14
C ASP A 161 10.88 25.34 0.38
N GLU A 162 11.66 24.80 -0.57
CA GLU A 162 13.12 24.74 -0.52
C GLU A 162 13.77 26.15 -0.49
N ALA A 163 13.07 27.17 -0.96
CA ALA A 163 13.50 28.58 -0.92
C ALA A 163 13.01 29.32 0.36
N GLY A 164 12.33 28.62 1.27
CA GLY A 164 11.78 29.16 2.50
C GLY A 164 10.52 30.01 2.31
N GLN A 165 9.80 29.86 1.20
CA GLN A 165 8.54 30.55 0.94
C GLN A 165 7.34 29.66 1.31
N PRO A 166 6.21 30.26 1.76
CA PRO A 166 4.97 29.52 1.93
C PRO A 166 4.46 29.00 0.58
N ALA A 167 4.08 27.73 0.54
CA ALA A 167 3.51 27.06 -0.61
C ALA A 167 2.37 26.14 -0.20
N SER A 168 1.60 25.66 -1.18
CA SER A 168 0.59 24.63 -0.95
C SER A 168 0.49 23.68 -2.13
N GLN A 169 0.05 22.45 -1.84
CA GLN A 169 -0.28 21.45 -2.86
C GLN A 169 -1.56 20.72 -2.49
N LEU A 170 -2.37 20.43 -3.51
CA LEU A 170 -3.49 19.50 -3.38
C LEU A 170 -2.94 18.07 -3.48
N TYR A 171 -3.20 17.26 -2.47
CA TYR A 171 -2.96 15.82 -2.48
C TYR A 171 -4.28 15.07 -2.55
N LEU A 172 -4.37 14.09 -3.44
CA LEU A 172 -5.57 13.29 -3.65
C LEU A 172 -5.38 11.91 -3.02
N VAL A 173 -6.10 11.66 -1.94
CA VAL A 173 -6.26 10.31 -1.40
C VAL A 173 -7.30 9.62 -2.29
N PRO A 174 -6.96 8.50 -2.97
CA PRO A 174 -7.87 7.83 -3.87
C PRO A 174 -9.07 7.24 -3.11
N ASP A 175 -10.16 7.01 -3.83
CA ASP A 175 -11.21 6.12 -3.32
C ASP A 175 -10.76 4.65 -3.37
N GLN A 176 -11.48 3.78 -2.66
CA GLN A 176 -11.07 2.37 -2.54
C GLN A 176 -11.06 1.65 -3.91
N ASN A 177 -11.99 1.99 -4.81
CA ASN A 177 -12.10 1.35 -6.12
C ASN A 177 -10.96 1.77 -7.06
N ALA A 178 -10.41 2.98 -6.87
CA ALA A 178 -9.28 3.46 -7.66
C ALA A 178 -7.99 2.66 -7.42
N CYS A 179 -7.88 1.90 -6.32
CA CYS A 179 -6.75 1.01 -6.08
C CYS A 179 -6.62 -0.10 -7.14
N GLU A 180 -7.75 -0.69 -7.55
CA GLU A 180 -7.81 -1.76 -8.56
C GLU A 180 -7.26 -1.29 -9.91
N SER A 181 -7.38 0.01 -10.23
CA SER A 181 -6.88 0.56 -11.51
C SER A 181 -5.39 0.32 -11.75
N CYS A 182 -4.62 0.19 -10.67
CA CYS A 182 -3.18 -0.11 -10.73
C CYS A 182 -2.87 -1.57 -10.34
N HIS A 183 -3.64 -2.14 -9.42
CA HIS A 183 -3.36 -3.46 -8.85
C HIS A 183 -3.98 -4.63 -9.62
N ALA A 184 -5.01 -4.38 -10.43
CA ALA A 184 -5.63 -5.40 -11.27
C ALA A 184 -4.79 -5.68 -12.52
N ARG A 185 -4.53 -6.97 -12.76
CA ARG A 185 -3.94 -7.47 -14.00
C ARG A 185 -4.67 -8.73 -14.43
N ASP A 186 -5.17 -8.74 -15.66
CA ASP A 186 -6.00 -9.83 -16.19
C ASP A 186 -7.21 -10.13 -15.26
N ASP A 187 -7.84 -9.06 -14.73
CA ASP A 187 -8.95 -9.11 -13.76
C ASP A 187 -8.60 -9.79 -12.41
N VAL A 188 -7.32 -9.88 -12.08
CA VAL A 188 -6.83 -10.39 -10.79
C VAL A 188 -5.93 -9.35 -10.12
N ASP A 189 -6.30 -8.92 -8.92
CA ASP A 189 -5.46 -8.02 -8.13
C ASP A 189 -4.16 -8.67 -7.69
N ARG A 190 -3.08 -7.88 -7.70
CA ARG A 190 -1.73 -8.32 -7.31
C ARG A 190 -1.05 -7.29 -6.44
N VAL A 191 -0.13 -7.74 -5.60
CA VAL A 191 0.77 -6.81 -4.90
C VAL A 191 1.85 -6.29 -5.86
N LEU A 192 2.12 -4.98 -5.80
CA LEU A 192 3.14 -4.32 -6.60
C LEU A 192 4.33 -3.92 -5.72
N GLY A 193 5.54 -4.34 -6.12
CA GLY A 193 6.78 -3.93 -5.46
C GLY A 193 7.53 -5.06 -4.74
N PRO A 194 6.87 -5.95 -3.97
CA PRO A 194 7.49 -7.10 -3.30
C PRO A 194 8.00 -8.20 -4.26
N ILE A 195 9.02 -7.86 -5.05
CA ILE A 195 9.74 -8.79 -5.92
C ILE A 195 11.24 -8.71 -5.63
N THR A 196 11.96 -9.79 -5.93
CA THR A 196 13.40 -9.92 -5.70
C THR A 196 14.20 -8.69 -6.16
N HIS A 197 13.97 -8.21 -7.39
CA HIS A 197 14.71 -7.07 -7.94
C HIS A 197 14.53 -5.77 -7.15
N GLN A 198 13.32 -5.52 -6.62
CA GLN A 198 13.01 -4.33 -5.85
C GLN A 198 13.50 -4.45 -4.41
N LEU A 199 13.45 -5.66 -3.84
CA LEU A 199 13.78 -5.91 -2.45
C LEU A 199 15.28 -6.19 -2.24
N ASN A 200 16.05 -6.46 -3.29
CA ASN A 200 17.50 -6.68 -3.19
C ASN A 200 18.27 -5.35 -2.97
N VAL A 201 18.03 -4.74 -1.82
CA VAL A 201 18.63 -3.50 -1.34
C VAL A 201 18.84 -3.58 0.18
N PRO A 202 19.73 -2.76 0.75
CA PRO A 202 19.79 -2.58 2.20
C PRO A 202 18.41 -2.20 2.75
N GLY A 203 18.07 -2.71 3.94
CA GLY A 203 16.88 -2.26 4.66
C GLY A 203 16.97 -0.79 5.09
N GLU A 204 15.88 -0.26 5.68
CA GLU A 204 15.87 1.09 6.25
C GLU A 204 17.07 1.31 7.21
N GLY A 205 17.70 2.48 7.11
CA GLY A 205 18.92 2.79 7.86
C GLY A 205 20.24 2.28 7.24
N GLY A 206 20.19 1.59 6.08
CA GLY A 206 21.39 1.25 5.29
C GLY A 206 22.23 0.10 5.84
N GLY A 207 21.61 -0.82 6.58
CA GLY A 207 22.24 -1.98 7.20
C GLY A 207 22.40 -3.20 6.26
N GLU A 208 22.09 -4.38 6.79
CA GLU A 208 22.05 -5.64 6.03
C GLU A 208 21.05 -5.57 4.86
N ASN A 209 21.32 -6.34 3.80
CA ASN A 209 20.34 -6.52 2.73
C ASN A 209 19.07 -7.16 3.29
N GLN A 210 17.91 -6.58 3.01
CA GLN A 210 16.66 -7.04 3.62
C GLN A 210 16.27 -8.46 3.15
N LEU A 211 16.70 -8.91 1.97
CA LEU A 211 16.48 -10.30 1.54
C LEU A 211 17.26 -11.30 2.40
N ASP A 212 18.53 -11.00 2.69
CA ASP A 212 19.37 -11.84 3.56
C ASP A 212 18.81 -11.86 4.99
N LEU A 213 18.37 -10.69 5.49
CA LEU A 213 17.70 -10.58 6.78
C LEU A 213 16.43 -11.44 6.82
N TRP A 214 15.55 -11.33 5.82
CA TRP A 214 14.30 -12.09 5.74
C TRP A 214 14.54 -13.59 5.62
N ALA A 215 15.58 -14.00 4.89
CA ALA A 215 16.01 -15.39 4.83
C ALA A 215 16.51 -15.89 6.20
N SER A 216 17.29 -15.07 6.92
CA SER A 216 17.79 -15.42 8.26
C SER A 216 16.68 -15.57 9.31
N LEU A 217 15.58 -14.82 9.13
CA LEU A 217 14.37 -14.90 9.95
C LEU A 217 13.47 -16.09 9.58
N GLY A 218 13.79 -16.82 8.50
CA GLY A 218 13.01 -17.98 8.07
C GLY A 218 11.67 -17.62 7.40
N LEU A 219 11.57 -16.43 6.79
CA LEU A 219 10.32 -15.96 6.19
C LEU A 219 9.96 -16.62 4.86
N PHE A 220 10.89 -17.36 4.25
CA PHE A 220 10.68 -18.04 2.97
C PHE A 220 10.51 -19.55 3.17
N ASP A 221 9.63 -20.16 2.37
CA ASP A 221 9.39 -21.61 2.36
C ASP A 221 10.64 -22.40 1.93
N THR A 222 11.39 -21.82 1.00
CA THR A 222 12.70 -22.24 0.52
C THR A 222 13.65 -21.07 0.67
N ALA A 223 14.76 -21.28 1.38
CA ALA A 223 15.76 -20.24 1.58
C ALA A 223 16.28 -19.74 0.22
N PRO A 224 16.19 -18.43 -0.08
CA PRO A 224 16.74 -17.88 -1.31
C PRO A 224 18.27 -17.97 -1.32
N PRO A 225 18.91 -17.93 -2.50
CA PRO A 225 20.35 -17.65 -2.60
C PRO A 225 20.72 -16.35 -1.87
N PRO A 226 22.00 -16.19 -1.49
CA PRO A 226 22.48 -14.93 -0.91
C PRO A 226 22.13 -13.74 -1.83
N ALA A 227 21.75 -12.60 -1.25
CA ALA A 227 21.29 -11.44 -2.02
C ALA A 227 22.32 -10.93 -3.05
N ALA A 228 23.62 -11.12 -2.78
CA ALA A 228 24.71 -10.80 -3.70
C ALA A 228 24.70 -11.61 -5.02
N GLU A 229 24.01 -12.75 -5.06
CA GLU A 229 23.85 -13.60 -6.25
C GLU A 229 22.52 -13.33 -6.98
N LEU A 230 21.61 -12.56 -6.36
CA LEU A 230 20.30 -12.25 -6.89
C LEU A 230 20.31 -10.97 -7.74
N PRO A 231 19.36 -10.83 -8.68
CA PRO A 231 19.24 -9.59 -9.43
C PRO A 231 18.77 -8.44 -8.52
N ALA A 232 19.21 -7.22 -8.84
CA ALA A 232 18.85 -6.01 -8.10
C ALA A 232 18.57 -4.87 -9.09
N PHE A 233 17.55 -4.05 -8.80
CA PHE A 233 17.35 -2.80 -9.49
C PHE A 233 18.31 -1.72 -8.99
N ALA A 234 18.78 -0.89 -9.92
CA ALA A 234 19.52 0.32 -9.56
C ALA A 234 18.58 1.33 -8.88
N VAL A 235 19.05 1.98 -7.83
CA VAL A 235 18.32 3.06 -7.16
C VAL A 235 18.24 4.27 -8.10
N PRO A 236 17.05 4.77 -8.49
CA PRO A 236 16.92 5.82 -9.50
C PRO A 236 17.66 7.12 -9.17
N SER A 237 17.77 7.48 -7.89
CA SER A 237 18.49 8.67 -7.41
C SER A 237 19.97 8.42 -7.10
N GLY A 238 20.41 7.15 -7.05
CA GLY A 238 21.78 6.77 -6.69
C GLY A 238 22.77 6.97 -7.83
N ASP A 239 24.04 6.63 -7.63
CA ASP A 239 25.06 6.64 -8.68
C ASP A 239 24.95 5.39 -9.58
N GLY A 240 25.65 5.41 -10.72
CA GLY A 240 25.78 4.24 -11.61
C GLY A 240 25.24 4.45 -13.01
N ASP A 241 25.00 3.34 -13.70
CA ASP A 241 24.57 3.32 -15.10
C ASP A 241 23.19 3.94 -15.29
N LEU A 242 23.09 4.88 -16.23
CA LEU A 242 21.85 5.63 -16.49
C LEU A 242 20.74 4.72 -17.02
N ASP A 243 21.07 3.78 -17.90
CA ASP A 243 20.08 2.88 -18.50
C ASP A 243 19.48 1.97 -17.43
N ALA A 244 20.30 1.43 -16.52
CA ALA A 244 19.85 0.62 -15.39
C ALA A 244 18.91 1.43 -14.46
N ARG A 245 19.29 2.65 -14.08
CA ARG A 245 18.47 3.54 -13.24
C ARG A 245 17.15 3.91 -13.90
N ALA A 246 17.17 4.22 -15.20
CA ALA A 246 15.98 4.57 -15.96
C ALA A 246 15.01 3.38 -16.06
N ARG A 247 15.51 2.15 -16.29
CA ARG A 247 14.68 0.94 -16.32
C ARG A 247 14.04 0.64 -14.96
N ALA A 248 14.79 0.80 -13.87
CA ALA A 248 14.25 0.64 -12.52
C ALA A 248 13.11 1.64 -12.25
N TYR A 249 13.32 2.92 -12.61
CA TYR A 249 12.30 3.95 -12.49
C TYR A 249 11.04 3.61 -13.29
N LEU A 250 11.19 3.25 -14.57
CA LEU A 250 10.08 2.84 -15.44
C LEU A 250 9.38 1.57 -14.92
N HIS A 251 10.12 0.63 -14.34
CA HIS A 251 9.54 -0.55 -13.72
C HIS A 251 8.62 -0.16 -12.55
N GLY A 252 9.13 0.63 -11.59
CA GLY A 252 8.36 1.04 -10.42
C GLY A 252 7.18 1.97 -10.71
N ASN A 253 7.23 2.74 -11.80
CA ASN A 253 6.28 3.82 -12.08
C ASN A 253 5.40 3.61 -13.32
N CYS A 254 5.73 2.68 -14.21
CA CYS A 254 5.02 2.54 -15.49
C CYS A 254 4.69 1.09 -15.86
N ALA A 255 5.57 0.13 -15.54
CA ALA A 255 5.47 -1.23 -16.07
C ALA A 255 4.22 -2.00 -15.62
N HIS A 256 3.66 -1.68 -14.44
CA HIS A 256 2.42 -2.32 -13.96
C HIS A 256 1.21 -1.98 -14.84
N CYS A 257 1.16 -0.76 -15.40
CA CYS A 257 0.11 -0.36 -16.35
C CYS A 257 0.46 -0.68 -17.81
N HIS A 258 1.73 -0.58 -18.19
CA HIS A 258 2.20 -0.77 -19.57
C HIS A 258 2.79 -2.16 -19.79
N ARG A 259 1.94 -3.18 -19.64
CA ARG A 259 2.27 -4.59 -19.88
C ARG A 259 1.00 -5.36 -20.25
N PRO A 260 1.10 -6.48 -20.99
CA PRO A 260 -0.06 -7.31 -21.30
C PRO A 260 -0.91 -7.61 -20.06
N GLY A 261 -2.20 -7.29 -20.15
CA GLY A 261 -3.18 -7.47 -19.08
C GLY A 261 -3.28 -6.30 -18.09
N GLY A 262 -2.44 -5.28 -18.21
CA GLY A 262 -2.50 -4.06 -17.40
C GLY A 262 -3.44 -3.01 -18.00
N GLY A 263 -3.92 -2.09 -17.17
CA GLY A 263 -4.92 -1.09 -17.58
C GLY A 263 -4.49 -0.13 -18.70
N GLY A 264 -3.18 -0.06 -19.00
CA GLY A 264 -2.60 0.77 -20.06
C GLY A 264 -2.26 0.04 -21.37
N GLY A 265 -2.44 -1.29 -21.47
CA GLY A 265 -2.25 -2.05 -22.72
C GLY A 265 -1.80 -3.50 -22.58
#